data_AF-A0AAD5U1M3-F1
#
_entry.id   AF-A0AAD5U1M3-F1
#
_cell.length_a   1.000
_cell.length_b   1.000
_cell.length_c   1.000
_cell.angle_alpha   90.00
_cell.angle_beta   90.00
_cell.angle_gamma   90.00
#
_symmetry.space_group_name_H-M   'P 1'
#
loop_
_entity.id
_entity.type
_entity.pdbx_description
1 polymer ?
#
loop_
_entity_poly.entity_id
_entity_poly.type
_entity_poly.pdbx_seq_one_letter_code
_entity_poly.pdbx_strand_id
1 'polypeptide(L)'
;MSANCIFCKIIKGDIPSFKILETSLTLAFMDTDETLSEILPISKRIAKATGAVNYNFLQNNGREAHQAVDHVHFHIIPKTKEGGLEMSWDSKKFSNNELKEFCEEIKGKL
;
A
#
# COMPACT_ATOMS: atom_id res chain seq x y z
N MET A 1 -14.46 -19.59 -16.16
CA MET A 1 -13.62 -18.44 -15.77
C MET A 1 -14.48 -17.20 -15.73
N SER A 2 -14.43 -16.42 -14.63
CA SER A 2 -15.15 -15.14 -14.52
C SER A 2 -14.56 -14.13 -15.50
N ALA A 3 -15.40 -13.50 -16.33
CA ALA A 3 -14.99 -12.51 -17.33
C ALA A 3 -14.27 -11.28 -16.72
N ASN A 4 -14.38 -11.08 -15.40
CA ASN A 4 -13.86 -9.91 -14.69
C ASN A 4 -12.64 -10.22 -13.80
N CYS A 5 -12.08 -11.42 -13.83
CA CYS A 5 -10.91 -11.73 -13.00
C CYS A 5 -9.64 -11.12 -13.61
N ILE A 6 -9.02 -10.17 -12.90
CA ILE A 6 -7.77 -9.51 -13.32
C ILE A 6 -6.61 -10.51 -13.51
N PHE A 7 -6.48 -11.50 -12.62
CA PHE A 7 -5.47 -12.56 -12.76
C PHE A 7 -5.72 -13.45 -13.97
N CYS A 8 -6.97 -13.74 -14.32
CA CYS A 8 -7.26 -14.47 -15.56
C CYS A 8 -6.85 -13.67 -16.81
N LYS A 9 -6.98 -12.34 -16.78
CA LYS A 9 -6.53 -11.46 -17.86
C LYS A 9 -5.00 -11.39 -17.95
N ILE A 10 -4.30 -11.38 -16.82
CA ILE A 10 -2.83 -11.49 -16.77
C ILE A 10 -2.37 -12.85 -17.34
N ILE A 11 -2.99 -13.95 -16.92
CA ILE A 11 -2.68 -15.30 -17.42
C ILE A 11 -2.91 -15.39 -18.93
N LYS A 12 -3.97 -14.76 -19.45
CA LYS A 12 -4.28 -14.72 -20.89
C LYS A 12 -3.37 -13.80 -21.72
N GLY A 13 -2.60 -12.93 -21.07
CA GLY A 13 -1.81 -11.89 -21.74
C GLY A 13 -2.62 -10.66 -22.16
N ASP A 14 -3.86 -10.52 -21.70
CA ASP A 14 -4.70 -9.34 -21.96
C ASP A 14 -4.24 -8.13 -21.13
N ILE A 15 -3.54 -8.36 -20.02
CA ILE A 15 -2.91 -7.33 -19.15
C ILE A 15 -1.42 -7.67 -19.01
N PRO A 16 -0.50 -6.73 -19.28
CA PRO A 16 0.94 -6.96 -19.14
C PRO A 16 1.32 -7.20 -17.67
N SER A 17 2.32 -8.04 -17.43
CA SER A 17 2.90 -8.29 -16.11
C SER A 17 4.37 -8.67 -16.24
N PHE A 18 5.17 -8.39 -15.21
CA PHE A 18 6.57 -8.83 -15.17
C PHE A 18 6.64 -10.27 -14.66
N LYS A 19 6.52 -11.22 -15.58
CA LYS A 19 6.58 -12.66 -15.27
C LYS A 19 7.96 -13.04 -14.72
N ILE A 20 7.98 -13.71 -13.56
CA ILE A 20 9.18 -14.25 -12.91
C ILE A 20 9.36 -15.72 -13.30
N LEU A 21 8.27 -16.49 -13.29
CA LEU A 21 8.27 -17.92 -13.57
C LEU A 21 6.91 -18.34 -14.16
N GLU A 22 6.94 -19.14 -15.22
CA GLU A 22 5.73 -19.72 -15.82
C GLU A 22 5.95 -21.23 -16.05
N THR A 23 4.99 -22.03 -15.61
CA THR A 23 4.92 -23.48 -15.85
C THR A 23 3.61 -23.83 -16.54
N SER A 24 3.37 -25.11 -16.84
CA SER A 24 2.12 -25.57 -17.45
C SER A 24 0.87 -25.29 -16.61
N LEU A 25 1.02 -25.04 -15.31
CA LEU A 25 -0.10 -24.85 -14.38
C LEU A 25 0.00 -23.59 -13.51
N THR A 26 1.15 -22.91 -13.47
CA THR A 26 1.41 -21.83 -12.52
C THR A 26 2.10 -20.65 -13.20
N LEU A 27 1.68 -19.43 -12.86
CA LEU A 27 2.35 -18.19 -13.24
C LEU A 27 2.69 -17.37 -11.99
N ALA A 28 3.97 -17.05 -11.81
CA ALA A 28 4.47 -16.08 -10.83
C ALA A 28 4.92 -14.81 -11.57
N PHE A 29 4.47 -13.66 -11.12
CA PHE A 29 4.76 -12.36 -11.71
C PHE A 29 4.94 -11.33 -10.61
N MET A 30 5.74 -10.29 -10.86
CA MET A 30 5.87 -9.15 -9.96
C MET A 30 4.58 -8.32 -10.04
N ASP A 31 4.04 -7.96 -8.88
CA ASP A 31 2.99 -6.95 -8.79
C ASP A 31 3.60 -5.60 -9.21
N THR A 32 2.93 -4.91 -10.13
CA THR A 32 3.39 -3.63 -10.66
C THR A 32 2.93 -2.49 -9.76
N ASP A 33 3.81 -1.54 -9.44
CA ASP A 33 3.50 -0.30 -8.70
C ASP A 33 2.33 0.52 -9.28
N GLU A 34 1.87 0.21 -10.50
CA GLU A 34 0.64 0.76 -11.10
C GLU A 34 -0.58 0.57 -10.20
N THR A 35 -0.68 -0.54 -9.45
CA THR A 35 -1.78 -0.77 -8.51
C THR A 35 -1.85 0.30 -7.42
N LEU A 36 -0.70 0.80 -6.95
CA LEU A 36 -0.63 1.85 -5.93
C LEU A 36 -1.20 3.19 -6.44
N SER A 37 -1.02 3.48 -7.73
CA SER A 37 -1.55 4.69 -8.37
C SER A 37 -3.09 4.70 -8.43
N GLU A 38 -3.73 3.53 -8.45
CA GLU A 38 -5.18 3.38 -8.41
C GLU A 38 -5.74 3.34 -6.98
N ILE A 39 -4.99 2.78 -6.04
CA ILE A 39 -5.41 2.58 -4.65
C ILE A 39 -5.74 3.90 -3.96
N LEU A 40 -4.93 4.95 -4.12
CA LEU A 40 -5.17 6.24 -3.46
C LEU A 40 -6.47 6.92 -3.94
N PRO A 41 -6.73 7.06 -5.27
CA PRO A 41 -8.02 7.54 -5.77
C PRO A 41 -9.21 6.72 -5.30
N ILE A 42 -9.11 5.39 -5.31
CA ILE A 42 -10.18 4.47 -4.87
C ILE A 42 -10.45 4.67 -3.38
N SER A 43 -9.42 4.76 -2.57
CA SER A 43 -9.54 4.95 -1.12
C SER A 43 -10.27 6.25 -0.77
N LYS A 44 -9.96 7.34 -1.50
CA LYS A 44 -10.69 8.60 -1.39
C LYS A 44 -12.17 8.47 -1.78
N ARG A 45 -12.48 7.70 -2.83
CA ARG A 45 -13.87 7.45 -3.26
C ARG A 45 -14.65 6.65 -2.21
N ILE A 46 -14.02 5.62 -1.63
CA ILE A 46 -14.63 4.82 -0.56
C ILE A 46 -14.92 5.69 0.66
N ALA A 47 -13.95 6.46 1.15
CA ALA A 47 -14.15 7.33 2.32
C ALA A 47 -15.27 8.35 2.11
N LYS A 48 -15.37 8.94 0.90
CA LYS A 48 -16.48 9.81 0.52
C LYS A 48 -17.82 9.07 0.50
N ALA A 49 -17.87 7.88 -0.08
CA ALA A 49 -19.08 7.07 -0.18
C ALA A 49 -19.61 6.64 1.20
N THR A 50 -18.73 6.42 2.17
CA THR A 50 -19.11 6.10 3.56
C THR A 50 -19.48 7.34 4.38
N GLY A 51 -19.35 8.55 3.83
CA GLY A 51 -19.55 9.81 4.56
C GLY A 51 -18.47 10.10 5.61
N ALA A 52 -17.33 9.41 5.57
CA ALA A 52 -16.26 9.60 6.52
C ALA A 52 -15.56 10.94 6.26
N VAL A 53 -15.73 11.89 7.18
CA VAL A 53 -15.10 13.22 7.10
C VAL A 53 -13.65 13.16 7.56
N ASN A 54 -13.40 12.47 8.67
CA ASN A 54 -12.06 12.21 9.19
C ASN A 54 -11.80 10.71 9.04
N TYR A 55 -10.65 10.34 8.49
CA TYR A 55 -10.24 8.95 8.36
C TYR A 55 -8.73 8.83 8.26
N ASN A 56 -8.20 7.70 8.69
CA ASN A 56 -6.81 7.32 8.46
C ASN A 56 -6.74 6.38 7.25
N PHE A 57 -5.72 6.57 6.42
CA PHE A 57 -5.31 5.62 5.41
C PHE A 57 -3.98 5.03 5.86
N LEU A 58 -3.95 3.74 6.17
CA LEU A 58 -2.81 3.09 6.83
C LEU A 58 -2.41 1.82 6.08
N GLN A 59 -1.10 1.61 5.94
CA GLN A 59 -0.51 0.40 5.44
C GLN A 59 0.73 0.08 6.27
N ASN A 60 0.84 -1.19 6.69
CA ASN A 60 1.88 -1.64 7.60
C ASN A 60 2.81 -2.63 6.88
N ASN A 61 4.13 -2.46 7.05
CA ASN A 61 5.15 -3.37 6.53
C ASN A 61 5.98 -3.93 7.69
N GLY A 62 5.85 -5.24 7.95
CA GLY A 62 6.57 -5.93 9.02
C GLY A 62 5.79 -6.07 10.34
N ARG A 63 6.19 -7.05 11.16
CA ARG A 63 5.48 -7.42 12.40
C ARG A 63 5.49 -6.31 13.45
N GLU A 64 6.64 -5.66 13.65
CA GLU A 64 6.79 -4.54 14.59
C GLU A 64 6.00 -3.30 14.15
N ALA A 65 5.75 -3.15 12.85
CA ALA A 65 4.85 -2.14 12.30
C ALA A 65 3.38 -2.58 12.33
N HIS A 66 3.03 -3.64 13.07
CA HIS A 66 1.67 -4.17 13.21
C HIS A 66 1.07 -4.79 11.93
N GLN A 67 1.88 -5.38 11.05
CA GLN A 67 1.36 -6.20 9.94
C GLN A 67 1.09 -7.64 10.42
N ALA A 68 -0.18 -8.03 10.47
CA ALA A 68 -0.59 -9.40 10.86
C ALA A 68 -0.69 -10.38 9.68
N VAL A 69 -1.05 -9.89 8.48
CA VAL A 69 -1.17 -10.72 7.27
C VAL A 69 -0.08 -10.34 6.28
N ASP A 70 0.66 -11.34 5.80
CA ASP A 70 1.83 -11.18 4.91
C ASP A 70 1.41 -10.96 3.45
N HIS A 71 0.51 -10.00 3.26
CA HIS A 71 0.04 -9.50 1.97
C HIS A 71 -0.17 -7.99 2.11
N VAL A 72 0.14 -7.19 1.10
CA VAL A 72 -0.06 -5.74 1.14
C VAL A 72 -1.55 -5.44 1.24
N HIS A 73 -1.96 -4.77 2.30
CA HIS A 73 -3.34 -4.34 2.49
C HIS A 73 -3.39 -2.94 3.06
N PHE A 74 -4.40 -2.19 2.65
CA PHE A 74 -4.62 -0.83 3.10
C PHE A 74 -5.87 -0.78 3.97
N HIS A 75 -5.75 -0.11 5.11
CA HIS A 75 -6.87 0.20 5.96
C HIS A 75 -7.40 1.60 5.62
N ILE A 76 -8.71 1.73 5.49
CA ILE A 76 -9.42 3.00 5.52
C ILE A 76 -10.22 2.99 6.81
N ILE A 77 -9.78 3.77 7.80
CA ILE A 77 -10.32 3.72 9.16
C ILE A 77 -11.01 5.05 9.44
N PRO A 78 -12.36 5.11 9.41
CA PRO A 78 -13.08 6.31 9.84
C PRO A 78 -12.70 6.69 11.28
N LYS A 79 -12.49 7.99 11.51
CA LYS A 79 -12.19 8.54 12.82
C LYS A 79 -13.38 9.36 13.30
N THR A 80 -13.94 8.96 14.43
CA THR A 80 -14.99 9.71 15.13
C THR A 80 -14.52 10.05 16.54
N LYS A 81 -15.34 10.76 17.30
CA LYS A 81 -15.07 10.99 18.73
C LYS A 81 -15.17 9.69 19.56
N GLU A 82 -15.83 8.68 19.02
CA GLU A 82 -16.16 7.43 19.73
C GLU A 82 -15.26 6.26 19.30
N GLY A 83 -14.42 6.43 18.27
CA GLY A 83 -13.54 5.36 17.82
C GLY A 83 -12.70 5.69 16.58
N GLY A 84 -11.99 4.69 16.10
CA GLY A 84 -11.05 4.75 14.98
C GLY A 84 -9.61 4.48 15.42
N LEU A 85 -8.63 4.80 14.56
CA LEU A 85 -7.22 4.57 14.88
C LEU A 85 -6.77 5.48 16.03
N GLU A 86 -6.08 4.90 17.00
CA GLU A 86 -5.41 5.62 18.08
C GLU A 86 -3.90 5.54 17.86
N MET A 87 -3.22 6.68 17.97
CA MET A 87 -1.80 6.79 17.68
C MET A 87 -1.17 7.72 18.70
N SER A 88 -0.08 7.26 19.31
CA SER A 88 0.82 8.11 20.09
C SER A 88 1.84 8.76 19.16
N TRP A 89 2.11 10.05 19.36
CA TRP A 89 3.03 10.81 18.53
C TRP A 89 4.16 11.41 19.36
N ASP A 90 5.26 10.66 19.49
CA ASP A 90 6.47 11.11 20.17
C ASP A 90 7.44 11.75 19.17
N SER A 91 7.24 13.04 18.89
CA SER A 91 8.04 13.76 17.89
C SER A 91 9.45 14.08 18.43
N LYS A 92 10.47 13.56 17.75
CA LYS A 92 11.87 13.93 18.01
C LYS A 92 12.27 15.17 17.20
N LYS A 93 13.12 16.01 17.78
CA LYS A 93 13.73 17.15 17.08
C LYS A 93 15.09 16.74 16.54
N PHE A 94 15.34 17.10 15.28
CA PHE A 94 16.62 16.91 14.61
C PHE A 94 17.16 18.27 14.17
N SER A 95 18.48 18.42 14.17
CA SER A 95 19.14 19.57 13.57
C SER A 95 19.13 19.50 12.04
N ASN A 96 19.30 20.65 11.38
CA ASN A 96 19.36 20.71 9.92
C ASN A 96 20.53 19.90 9.34
N ASN A 97 21.64 19.80 10.07
CA ASN A 97 22.80 19.02 9.62
C ASN A 97 22.51 17.52 9.66
N GLU A 98 21.94 17.00 10.75
CA GLU A 98 21.55 15.58 10.88
C GLU A 98 20.56 15.18 9.77
N LEU A 99 19.57 16.03 9.49
CA LEU A 99 18.61 15.78 8.41
C LEU A 99 19.28 15.77 7.02
N LYS A 100 20.25 16.66 6.79
CA LYS A 100 20.97 16.73 5.53
C LYS A 100 21.84 15.50 5.31
N GLU A 101 22.60 15.09 6.33
CA GLU A 101 23.44 13.89 6.28
C GLU A 101 22.60 12.64 6.01
N PHE A 102 21.48 12.48 6.71
CA PHE A 102 20.57 11.34 6.50
C PHE A 102 19.94 11.36 5.10
N CYS A 103 19.59 12.53 4.57
CA CYS A 103 19.07 12.67 3.21
C CYS A 103 20.08 12.18 2.15
N GLU A 104 21.35 12.56 2.28
CA GLU A 104 22.40 12.12 1.35
C GLU A 104 22.69 10.62 1.50
N GLU A 105 22.63 10.08 2.71
CA GLU A 105 22.74 8.63 2.95
C GLU A 105 21.65 7.84 2.21
N ILE A 106 20.39 8.29 2.30
CA ILE A 106 19.27 7.65 1.60
C ILE A 106 19.47 7.72 0.09
N LYS A 107 19.82 8.90 -0.45
CA LYS A 107 20.04 9.07 -1.91
C LYS A 107 21.14 8.17 -2.44
N GLY A 108 22.20 7.92 -1.68
CA GLY A 108 23.28 7.03 -2.10
C GLY A 108 22.91 5.54 -2.14
N LYS A 109 21.76 5.17 -1.54
CA LYS A 109 21.24 3.80 -1.49
C LYS A 109 20.12 3.53 -2.50
N LEU A 110 19.60 4.58 -3.13
CA LEU A 110 18.63 4.50 -4.23
C LEU A 110 19.37 4.44 -5.57
#